data_AF-A0A453JAL7-F1
#
_entry.id   AF-A0A453JAL7-F1
#
_cell.length_a   1.000
_cell.length_b   1.000
_cell.length_c   1.000
_cell.angle_alpha   90.00
_cell.angle_beta   90.00
_cell.angle_gamma   90.00
#
_symmetry.space_group_name_H-M   'P 1'
#
loop_
_entity.id
_entity.type
_entity.pdbx_description
1 polymer ?
#
loop_
_entity_poly.entity_id
_entity_poly.type
_entity_poly.pdbx_seq_one_letter_code
_entity_poly.pdbx_strand_id
1 'polypeptide(L)'
;MHGYDVLLPSREEAQRLQSMLENCRVRHFRDNGHTILLEGGFDIVTTIKGAEYYRRSSQTDFIADYLPPTPSELKKILDSFGILNFANLVMLSTLPDGKIVRGLAGLPEEGPVVLVGYHMLMALELVPLVAGVLSSTGINLRGLGHPFLFNKYSEQLLPESSLFDVCRILGAVPVTTFNFYKLLSEKHFVLLYPGGAREVLHRKGEEYKLFWPEQPEFVRMASRFGAKIIPFGVVGEDDICDVLLDYNDLLKLPFYDIMDKKLNKDSVKLRADCTGEIQNQPIHPMVVLPKVPGRFYFIFGKPIETRGREMELTEKENAQHMYLHVKSEVENCIKYLKEKREEDPYRSILPRLLYQAVHGHNAEIPTFEL
;
A
#
# COMPACT_ATOMS: atom_id res chain seq x y z
N MET A 1 32.63 -15.57 -1.90
CA MET A 1 33.04 -14.73 -3.05
C MET A 1 32.19 -13.48 -3.00
N HIS A 2 32.80 -12.29 -3.08
CA HIS A 2 32.04 -11.04 -3.11
C HIS A 2 31.12 -11.03 -4.34
N GLY A 3 29.83 -10.83 -4.12
CA GLY A 3 28.77 -10.93 -5.13
C GLY A 3 28.70 -9.72 -6.08
N TYR A 4 29.83 -9.26 -6.60
CA TYR A 4 29.83 -8.22 -7.62
C TYR A 4 30.16 -8.85 -8.98
N ASP A 5 29.36 -8.53 -9.99
CA ASP A 5 29.69 -8.87 -11.37
C ASP A 5 30.88 -8.04 -11.85
N VAL A 6 32.05 -8.67 -11.88
CA VAL A 6 33.30 -8.11 -12.38
C VAL A 6 33.73 -8.72 -13.72
N LEU A 7 32.94 -9.67 -14.26
CA LEU A 7 33.33 -10.48 -15.40
C LEU A 7 32.63 -10.06 -16.69
N LEU A 8 31.35 -9.66 -16.59
CA LEU A 8 30.56 -9.23 -17.74
C LEU A 8 30.10 -7.79 -17.57
N PRO A 9 30.00 -7.00 -18.66
CA PRO A 9 29.36 -5.69 -18.65
C PRO A 9 27.83 -5.83 -18.61
N SER A 10 27.31 -6.59 -17.63
CA SER A 10 25.89 -6.98 -17.55
C SER A 10 24.97 -5.78 -17.43
N ARG A 11 25.43 -4.68 -16.80
CA ARG A 11 24.65 -3.46 -16.64
C ARG A 11 24.49 -2.72 -17.97
N GLU A 12 25.58 -2.54 -18.70
CA GLU A 12 25.62 -1.88 -20.01
C GLU A 12 24.82 -2.70 -21.04
N GLU A 13 24.95 -4.02 -21.01
CA GLU A 13 24.19 -4.91 -21.89
C GLU A 13 22.69 -4.88 -21.57
N ALA A 14 22.30 -4.88 -20.28
CA ALA A 14 20.90 -4.73 -19.89
C ALA A 14 20.30 -3.39 -20.38
N GLN A 15 21.07 -2.29 -20.30
CA GLN A 15 20.67 -0.98 -20.83
C GLN A 15 20.53 -1.00 -22.36
N ARG A 16 21.48 -1.65 -23.05
CA ARG A 16 21.42 -1.83 -24.52
C ARG A 16 20.15 -2.59 -24.91
N LEU A 17 19.87 -3.73 -24.27
CA LEU A 17 18.67 -4.53 -24.52
C LEU A 17 17.39 -3.75 -24.22
N GLN A 18 17.34 -3.01 -23.12
CA GLN A 18 16.20 -2.15 -22.79
C GLN A 18 15.92 -1.10 -23.86
N SER A 19 16.96 -0.56 -24.51
CA SER A 19 16.81 0.41 -25.60
C SER A 19 16.30 -0.22 -26.92
N MET A 20 16.52 -1.52 -27.12
CA MET A 20 16.18 -2.23 -28.37
C MET A 20 14.86 -3.01 -28.30
N LEU A 21 14.47 -3.48 -27.11
CA LEU A 21 13.33 -4.34 -26.91
C LEU A 21 12.18 -3.57 -26.27
N GLU A 22 11.08 -3.42 -27.02
CA GLU A 22 9.94 -2.62 -26.61
C GLU A 22 9.38 -3.03 -25.23
N ASN A 23 9.31 -4.33 -24.94
CA ASN A 23 8.72 -4.87 -23.72
C ASN A 23 9.77 -5.34 -22.71
N CYS A 24 10.97 -4.76 -22.68
CA CYS A 24 12.03 -5.12 -21.75
C CYS A 24 11.97 -4.29 -20.44
N ARG A 25 11.94 -4.99 -19.30
CA ARG A 25 12.14 -4.44 -17.96
C ARG A 25 13.48 -4.94 -17.42
N VAL A 26 14.23 -4.05 -16.76
CA VAL A 26 15.55 -4.36 -16.21
C VAL A 26 15.46 -4.36 -14.68
N ARG A 27 16.12 -5.33 -14.05
CA ARG A 27 16.31 -5.40 -12.60
C ARG A 27 17.78 -5.56 -12.29
N HIS A 28 18.28 -4.71 -11.40
CA HIS A 28 19.68 -4.72 -10.97
C HIS A 28 19.78 -5.30 -9.57
N PHE A 29 20.44 -6.44 -9.45
CA PHE A 29 20.70 -7.10 -8.17
C PHE A 29 22.17 -6.84 -7.80
N ARG A 30 22.38 -5.84 -6.94
CA ARG A 30 23.72 -5.26 -6.68
C ARG A 30 24.66 -6.20 -5.92
N ASP A 31 24.10 -7.16 -5.19
CA ASP A 31 24.84 -8.09 -4.35
C ASP A 31 25.00 -9.47 -5.01
N ASN A 32 24.69 -9.57 -6.32
CA ASN A 32 24.78 -10.79 -7.10
C ASN A 32 25.83 -10.68 -8.23
N GLY A 33 26.49 -11.81 -8.53
CA GLY A 33 27.48 -11.91 -9.61
C GLY A 33 26.88 -12.31 -10.97
N HIS A 34 27.75 -12.55 -11.96
CA HIS A 34 27.35 -12.93 -13.33
C HIS A 34 26.61 -14.28 -13.41
N THR A 35 26.69 -15.12 -12.37
CA THR A 35 25.98 -16.41 -12.27
C THR A 35 24.75 -16.32 -11.37
N ILE A 36 24.01 -15.21 -11.41
CA ILE A 36 22.86 -14.94 -10.53
C ILE A 36 21.85 -16.09 -10.44
N LEU A 37 21.62 -16.84 -11.52
CA LEU A 37 20.69 -17.98 -11.55
C LEU A 37 21.12 -19.19 -10.71
N LEU A 38 22.39 -19.24 -10.31
CA LEU A 38 22.96 -20.31 -9.47
C LEU A 38 23.14 -19.87 -8.01
N GLU A 39 22.86 -18.60 -7.69
CA GLU A 39 23.04 -18.05 -6.36
C GLU A 39 21.79 -18.29 -5.50
N GLY A 40 21.95 -18.89 -4.32
CA GLY A 40 20.81 -19.25 -3.46
C GLY A 40 19.98 -18.07 -2.92
N GLY A 41 20.45 -16.84 -3.08
CA GLY A 41 19.72 -15.62 -2.69
C GLY A 41 18.74 -15.11 -3.75
N PHE A 42 18.82 -15.60 -4.99
CA PHE A 42 18.00 -15.14 -6.10
C PHE A 42 16.81 -16.09 -6.36
N ASP A 43 15.62 -15.52 -6.51
CA ASP A 43 14.42 -16.27 -6.91
C ASP A 43 13.90 -15.72 -8.24
N ILE A 44 14.09 -16.52 -9.29
CA ILE A 44 13.66 -16.17 -10.65
C ILE A 44 12.12 -16.09 -10.75
N VAL A 45 11.39 -16.94 -10.03
CA VAL A 45 9.93 -16.99 -10.07
C VAL A 45 9.36 -15.72 -9.42
N THR A 46 9.86 -15.34 -8.26
CA THR A 46 9.48 -14.08 -7.60
C THR A 46 9.80 -12.86 -8.48
N THR A 47 10.97 -12.87 -9.13
CA THR A 47 11.35 -11.79 -10.05
C THR A 47 10.41 -11.68 -11.25
N ILE A 48 10.02 -12.81 -11.86
CA ILE A 48 9.05 -12.86 -12.97
C ILE A 48 7.66 -12.36 -12.51
N LYS A 49 7.22 -12.71 -11.30
CA LYS A 49 5.97 -12.20 -10.71
C LYS A 49 6.02 -10.68 -10.53
N GLY A 50 7.06 -10.16 -9.88
CA GLY A 50 7.22 -8.72 -9.63
C GLY A 50 7.34 -7.89 -10.91
N ALA A 51 8.00 -8.42 -11.94
CA ALA A 51 8.13 -7.77 -13.24
C ALA A 51 6.87 -7.92 -14.14
N GLU A 52 5.83 -8.63 -13.68
CA GLU A 52 4.54 -8.84 -14.38
C GLU A 52 4.68 -9.56 -15.73
N TYR A 53 5.67 -10.44 -15.87
CA TYR A 53 5.84 -11.24 -17.08
C TYR A 53 5.06 -12.55 -17.07
N TYR A 54 4.64 -13.02 -15.89
CA TYR A 54 3.77 -14.18 -15.81
C TYR A 54 2.37 -13.80 -16.31
N ARG A 55 1.88 -14.53 -17.32
CA ARG A 55 0.55 -14.39 -17.91
C ARG A 55 0.06 -15.72 -18.44
N ARG A 56 -1.23 -15.99 -18.32
CA ARG A 56 -1.88 -17.23 -18.80
C ARG A 56 -2.38 -17.11 -20.24
N SER A 57 -2.43 -15.89 -20.78
CA SER A 57 -2.87 -15.61 -22.15
C SER A 57 -1.93 -14.63 -22.86
N SER A 58 -2.24 -14.27 -24.11
CA SER A 58 -1.50 -13.25 -24.85
C SER A 58 -1.68 -11.84 -24.27
N GLN A 59 -2.75 -11.61 -23.51
CA GLN A 59 -3.04 -10.35 -22.82
C GLN A 59 -2.79 -10.51 -21.32
N THR A 60 -2.26 -9.45 -20.70
CA THR A 60 -2.04 -9.40 -19.24
C THR A 60 -3.36 -9.17 -18.53
N ASP A 61 -3.66 -10.03 -17.57
CA ASP A 61 -4.82 -9.93 -16.70
C ASP A 61 -4.36 -9.93 -15.24
N PHE A 62 -4.29 -8.74 -14.62
CA PHE A 62 -3.76 -8.56 -13.26
C PHE A 62 -4.50 -9.35 -12.18
N ILE A 63 -5.69 -9.88 -12.47
CA ILE A 63 -6.51 -10.62 -11.51
C ILE A 63 -6.39 -12.12 -11.78
N ALA A 64 -6.60 -12.54 -13.03
CA ALA A 64 -6.54 -13.96 -13.40
C ALA A 64 -5.10 -14.51 -13.47
N ASP A 65 -4.12 -13.68 -13.81
CA ASP A 65 -2.70 -14.06 -13.86
C ASP A 65 -2.03 -13.96 -12.49
N TYR A 66 -2.71 -13.41 -11.48
CA TYR A 66 -2.12 -13.25 -10.15
C TYR A 66 -1.80 -14.59 -9.49
N LEU A 67 -0.59 -14.68 -8.92
CA LEU A 67 -0.16 -15.77 -8.07
C LEU A 67 0.13 -15.21 -6.67
N PRO A 68 -0.56 -15.68 -5.62
CA PRO A 68 -0.29 -15.20 -4.27
C PRO A 68 1.16 -15.52 -3.86
N PRO A 69 1.77 -14.68 -3.00
CA PRO A 69 3.11 -14.94 -2.50
C PRO A 69 3.11 -16.19 -1.64
N THR A 70 4.16 -17.00 -1.79
CA THR A 70 4.44 -18.11 -0.88
C THR A 70 4.85 -17.58 0.51
N PRO A 71 4.75 -18.39 1.57
CA PRO A 71 5.22 -17.98 2.90
C PRO A 71 6.69 -17.54 2.92
N SER A 72 7.54 -18.15 2.09
CA SER A 72 8.96 -17.77 1.95
C SER A 72 9.12 -16.39 1.30
N GLU A 73 8.39 -16.13 0.20
CA GLU A 73 8.37 -14.82 -0.46
C GLU A 73 7.89 -13.73 0.50
N LEU A 74 6.81 -14.02 1.24
CA LEU A 74 6.24 -13.09 2.20
C LEU A 74 7.22 -12.75 3.33
N LYS A 75 7.89 -13.76 3.87
CA LYS A 75 8.93 -13.57 4.88
C LYS A 75 10.09 -12.72 4.35
N LYS A 76 10.59 -13.02 3.15
CA LYS A 76 11.69 -12.26 2.53
C LYS A 76 11.31 -10.79 2.29
N ILE A 77 10.08 -10.55 1.85
CA ILE A 77 9.53 -9.20 1.72
C ILE A 77 9.55 -8.52 3.09
N LEU A 78 8.92 -9.09 4.11
CA LEU A 78 8.88 -8.51 5.46
C LEU A 78 10.28 -8.24 6.02
N ASP A 79 11.23 -9.17 5.87
CA ASP A 79 12.61 -9.02 6.31
C ASP A 79 13.32 -7.85 5.61
N SER A 80 12.99 -7.58 4.34
CA SER A 80 13.53 -6.46 3.56
C SER A 80 13.04 -5.09 4.07
N PHE A 81 11.88 -5.06 4.75
CA PHE A 81 11.35 -3.86 5.41
C PHE A 81 11.71 -3.82 6.89
N GLY A 82 12.92 -4.26 7.26
CA GLY A 82 13.37 -4.43 8.65
C GLY A 82 13.07 -3.26 9.60
N ILE A 83 13.10 -2.00 9.13
CA ILE A 83 12.74 -0.84 9.97
C ILE A 83 11.26 -0.84 10.38
N LEU A 84 10.37 -1.32 9.51
CA LEU A 84 8.95 -1.51 9.79
C LEU A 84 8.72 -2.72 10.70
N ASN A 85 9.59 -3.73 10.69
CA ASN A 85 9.53 -4.81 11.67
C ASN A 85 9.79 -4.30 13.09
N PHE A 86 10.67 -3.28 13.24
CA PHE A 86 10.82 -2.57 14.51
C PHE A 86 9.64 -1.68 14.86
N ALA A 87 8.71 -1.39 13.93
CA ALA A 87 7.49 -0.68 14.28
C ALA A 87 6.56 -1.59 15.10
N ASN A 88 6.53 -2.90 14.91
CA ASN A 88 5.56 -3.83 15.54
C ASN A 88 4.09 -3.40 15.37
N LEU A 89 3.30 -4.29 14.77
CA LEU A 89 1.94 -3.96 14.36
C LEU A 89 0.94 -4.24 15.48
N VAL A 90 0.07 -3.28 15.76
CA VAL A 90 -1.15 -3.47 16.55
C VAL A 90 -2.32 -3.50 15.58
N MET A 91 -2.92 -4.67 15.39
CA MET A 91 -4.14 -4.82 14.59
C MET A 91 -5.33 -5.00 15.52
N LEU A 92 -6.33 -4.14 15.36
CA LEU A 92 -7.61 -4.19 16.06
C LEU A 92 -8.75 -4.31 15.05
N SER A 93 -9.84 -4.96 15.42
CA SER A 93 -11.05 -5.02 14.60
C SER A 93 -12.30 -4.91 15.47
N THR A 94 -13.38 -4.40 14.87
CA THR A 94 -14.66 -4.21 15.55
C THR A 94 -15.61 -5.35 15.22
N LEU A 95 -16.11 -6.02 16.26
CA LEU A 95 -17.09 -7.09 16.16
C LEU A 95 -18.49 -6.55 15.78
N PRO A 96 -19.43 -7.42 15.34
CA PRO A 96 -20.78 -6.99 14.96
C PRO A 96 -21.57 -6.25 16.06
N ASP A 97 -21.30 -6.58 17.33
CA ASP A 97 -21.88 -5.93 18.51
C ASP A 97 -21.26 -4.57 18.84
N GLY A 98 -20.22 -4.15 18.10
CA GLY A 98 -19.49 -2.89 18.29
C GLY A 98 -18.28 -3.00 19.20
N LYS A 99 -17.98 -4.17 19.77
CA LYS A 99 -16.81 -4.36 20.63
C LYS A 99 -15.52 -4.36 19.82
N ILE A 100 -14.56 -3.54 20.22
CA ILE A 100 -13.20 -3.56 19.66
C ILE A 100 -12.43 -4.72 20.29
N VAL A 101 -11.79 -5.53 19.45
CA VAL A 101 -10.95 -6.65 19.88
C VAL A 101 -9.58 -6.59 19.20
N ARG A 102 -8.60 -7.18 19.86
CA ARG A 102 -7.28 -7.39 19.27
C ARG A 102 -7.36 -8.46 18.18
N GLY A 103 -6.62 -8.26 17.10
CA GLY A 103 -6.60 -9.13 15.93
C GLY A 103 -7.68 -8.76 14.91
N LEU A 104 -7.98 -9.72 14.04
CA LEU A 104 -8.77 -9.52 12.82
C LEU A 104 -10.13 -10.23 12.85
N ALA A 105 -10.61 -10.64 14.04
CA ALA A 105 -11.86 -11.38 14.20
C ALA A 105 -13.13 -10.60 13.77
N GLY A 106 -13.06 -9.27 13.68
CA GLY A 106 -14.14 -8.45 13.13
C GLY A 106 -14.21 -8.41 11.60
N LEU A 107 -13.21 -8.95 10.90
CA LEU A 107 -13.25 -9.02 9.43
C LEU A 107 -14.19 -10.15 8.97
N PRO A 108 -14.95 -9.95 7.87
CA PRO A 108 -15.66 -11.02 7.20
C PRO A 108 -14.70 -12.11 6.69
N GLU A 109 -15.17 -13.36 6.70
CA GLU A 109 -14.42 -14.50 6.14
C GLU A 109 -14.52 -14.57 4.60
N GLU A 110 -15.61 -14.05 4.03
CA GLU A 110 -15.89 -14.09 2.59
C GLU A 110 -16.17 -12.70 2.02
N GLY A 111 -15.75 -12.50 0.76
CA GLY A 111 -16.01 -11.29 -0.01
C GLY A 111 -17.29 -11.33 -0.87
N PRO A 112 -17.56 -10.25 -1.64
CA PRO A 112 -16.68 -9.10 -1.85
C PRO A 112 -16.64 -8.14 -0.65
N VAL A 113 -15.46 -7.60 -0.38
CA VAL A 113 -15.24 -6.57 0.66
C VAL A 113 -14.42 -5.42 0.06
N VAL A 114 -14.76 -4.18 0.42
CA VAL A 114 -13.95 -3.00 0.13
C VAL A 114 -13.46 -2.41 1.45
N LEU A 115 -12.17 -2.55 1.73
CA LEU A 115 -11.52 -1.87 2.84
C LEU A 115 -11.16 -0.45 2.37
N VAL A 116 -11.66 0.55 3.10
CA VAL A 116 -11.51 1.96 2.75
C VAL A 116 -10.82 2.69 3.89
N GLY A 117 -9.73 3.39 3.63
CA GLY A 117 -8.96 4.06 4.67
C GLY A 117 -8.08 5.20 4.17
N TYR A 118 -7.30 5.77 5.10
CA TYR A 118 -6.28 6.78 4.86
C TYR A 118 -4.98 6.15 4.37
N HIS A 119 -4.36 6.75 3.34
CA HIS A 119 -3.07 6.31 2.83
C HIS A 119 -1.91 7.04 3.52
N MET A 120 -1.09 6.34 4.30
CA MET A 120 0.03 6.99 4.98
C MET A 120 1.11 7.46 3.99
N LEU A 121 1.93 8.40 4.46
CA LEU A 121 3.16 8.88 3.83
C LEU A 121 3.93 7.71 3.22
N MET A 122 4.29 7.81 1.95
CA MET A 122 5.06 6.79 1.20
C MET A 122 4.43 5.39 1.17
N ALA A 123 3.15 5.23 1.53
CA ALA A 123 2.49 3.93 1.65
C ALA A 123 3.17 3.00 2.68
N LEU A 124 3.73 3.55 3.77
CA LEU A 124 4.47 2.79 4.79
C LEU A 124 3.64 1.67 5.44
N GLU A 125 2.32 1.82 5.48
CA GLU A 125 1.39 0.82 6.00
C GLU A 125 1.20 -0.37 5.08
N LEU A 126 1.42 -0.23 3.76
CA LEU A 126 0.87 -1.16 2.77
C LEU A 126 1.42 -2.59 2.95
N VAL A 127 2.74 -2.72 3.02
CA VAL A 127 3.40 -4.03 3.20
C VAL A 127 2.99 -4.67 4.53
N PRO A 128 3.15 -4.01 5.70
CA PRO A 128 2.76 -4.62 6.97
C PRO A 128 1.26 -4.94 7.05
N LEU A 129 0.38 -4.12 6.47
CA LEU A 129 -1.06 -4.36 6.40
C LEU A 129 -1.38 -5.61 5.57
N VAL A 130 -0.97 -5.62 4.30
CA VAL A 130 -1.33 -6.70 3.37
C VAL A 130 -0.69 -8.02 3.81
N ALA A 131 0.58 -7.99 4.22
CA ALA A 131 1.28 -9.19 4.70
C ALA A 131 0.72 -9.68 6.04
N GLY A 132 0.41 -8.77 6.97
CA GLY A 132 -0.14 -9.11 8.28
C GLY A 132 -1.53 -9.74 8.17
N VAL A 133 -2.41 -9.18 7.33
CA VAL A 133 -3.73 -9.77 7.07
C VAL A 133 -3.59 -11.13 6.37
N LEU A 134 -2.79 -11.21 5.30
CA LEU A 134 -2.60 -12.46 4.55
C LEU A 134 -2.05 -13.59 5.43
N SER A 135 -1.04 -13.31 6.25
CA SER A 135 -0.44 -14.32 7.13
C SER A 135 -1.34 -14.74 8.28
N SER A 136 -2.23 -13.85 8.75
CA SER A 136 -3.10 -14.13 9.91
C SER A 136 -4.44 -14.78 9.52
N THR A 137 -4.99 -14.46 8.35
CA THR A 137 -6.33 -14.90 7.95
C THR A 137 -6.36 -15.67 6.63
N GLY A 138 -5.26 -15.68 5.87
CA GLY A 138 -5.24 -16.20 4.50
C GLY A 138 -5.92 -15.27 3.46
N ILE A 139 -6.48 -14.13 3.90
CA ILE A 139 -7.14 -13.17 3.01
C ILE A 139 -6.08 -12.29 2.34
N ASN A 140 -6.04 -12.32 1.00
CA ASN A 140 -5.18 -11.43 0.23
C ASN A 140 -5.92 -10.13 -0.08
N LEU A 141 -5.41 -9.00 0.42
CA LEU A 141 -5.94 -7.67 0.13
C LEU A 141 -5.43 -7.17 -1.22
N ARG A 142 -6.32 -6.99 -2.18
CA ARG A 142 -6.01 -6.52 -3.54
C ARG A 142 -6.08 -5.00 -3.60
N GLY A 143 -4.91 -4.35 -3.55
CA GLY A 143 -4.80 -2.88 -3.58
C GLY A 143 -5.01 -2.28 -4.98
N LEU A 144 -5.81 -1.23 -5.09
CA LEU A 144 -5.94 -0.44 -6.33
C LEU A 144 -4.82 0.62 -6.39
N GLY A 145 -3.76 0.32 -7.15
CA GLY A 145 -2.55 1.14 -7.22
C GLY A 145 -2.55 2.15 -8.37
N HIS A 146 -1.87 3.27 -8.18
CA HIS A 146 -1.65 4.26 -9.24
C HIS A 146 -0.89 3.63 -10.43
N PRO A 147 -1.22 3.91 -11.71
CA PRO A 147 -0.55 3.32 -12.88
C PRO A 147 0.99 3.51 -12.91
N PHE A 148 1.49 4.53 -12.20
CA PHE A 148 2.92 4.77 -11.99
C PHE A 148 3.65 3.55 -11.37
N LEU A 149 2.95 2.75 -10.55
CA LEU A 149 3.51 1.52 -9.96
C LEU A 149 3.67 0.38 -10.96
N PHE A 150 3.06 0.46 -12.15
CA PHE A 150 3.00 -0.62 -13.14
C PHE A 150 3.76 -0.28 -14.42
N ASN A 151 4.02 1.00 -14.63
CA ASN A 151 4.66 1.51 -15.84
C ASN A 151 6.18 1.29 -15.83
N LYS A 152 6.71 0.64 -16.86
CA LYS A 152 8.15 0.44 -17.09
C LYS A 152 8.97 1.74 -17.12
N TYR A 153 8.39 2.85 -17.59
CA TYR A 153 9.09 4.14 -17.63
C TYR A 153 9.30 4.68 -16.22
N SER A 154 8.29 4.56 -15.35
CA SER A 154 8.37 4.97 -13.95
C SER A 154 9.45 4.20 -13.18
N GLU A 155 9.64 2.92 -13.49
CA GLU A 155 10.71 2.08 -12.90
C GLU A 155 12.13 2.63 -13.20
N GLN A 156 12.31 3.36 -14.30
CA GLN A 156 13.59 3.94 -14.70
C GLN A 156 13.84 5.31 -14.06
N LEU A 157 12.79 5.95 -13.56
CA LEU A 157 12.88 7.28 -12.95
C LEU A 157 13.34 7.23 -11.50
N LEU A 158 13.14 6.10 -10.81
CA LEU A 158 13.52 5.93 -9.41
C LEU A 158 14.77 5.06 -9.27
N PRO A 159 15.71 5.41 -8.37
CA PRO A 159 16.93 4.64 -8.13
C PRO A 159 16.68 3.20 -7.66
N GLU A 160 15.51 2.93 -7.06
CA GLU A 160 15.15 1.65 -6.47
C GLU A 160 13.66 1.33 -6.75
N SER A 161 13.40 0.60 -7.83
CA SER A 161 12.06 0.20 -8.25
C SER A 161 11.57 -1.11 -7.63
N SER A 162 12.34 -1.71 -6.72
CA SER A 162 12.01 -2.96 -6.02
C SER A 162 10.70 -2.85 -5.23
N LEU A 163 10.37 -1.66 -4.72
CA LEU A 163 9.09 -1.41 -4.04
C LEU A 163 7.88 -1.63 -4.97
N PHE A 164 8.00 -1.33 -6.26
CA PHE A 164 6.92 -1.56 -7.22
C PHE A 164 6.68 -3.05 -7.43
N ASP A 165 7.76 -3.82 -7.52
CA ASP A 165 7.68 -5.28 -7.61
C ASP A 165 7.02 -5.87 -6.36
N VAL A 166 7.39 -5.39 -5.17
CA VAL A 166 6.77 -5.80 -3.91
C VAL A 166 5.27 -5.55 -3.93
N CYS A 167 4.82 -4.35 -4.32
CA CYS A 167 3.39 -4.04 -4.42
C CYS A 167 2.64 -5.02 -5.34
N ARG A 168 3.23 -5.36 -6.50
CA ARG A 168 2.63 -6.29 -7.46
C ARG A 168 2.61 -7.73 -6.94
N ILE A 169 3.70 -8.18 -6.31
CA ILE A 169 3.77 -9.52 -5.67
C ILE A 169 2.71 -9.64 -4.57
N LEU A 170 2.50 -8.58 -3.79
CA LEU A 170 1.46 -8.54 -2.76
C LEU A 170 0.04 -8.44 -3.32
N GLY A 171 -0.13 -8.23 -4.63
CA GLY A 171 -1.43 -8.32 -5.31
C GLY A 171 -2.03 -6.97 -5.72
N ALA A 172 -1.24 -5.90 -5.75
CA ALA A 172 -1.70 -4.63 -6.29
C ALA A 172 -2.13 -4.75 -7.76
N VAL A 173 -3.17 -4.02 -8.13
CA VAL A 173 -3.76 -3.99 -9.47
C VAL A 173 -3.88 -2.53 -9.91
N PRO A 174 -3.64 -2.18 -11.20
CA PRO A 174 -3.81 -0.81 -11.66
C PRO A 174 -5.23 -0.31 -11.40
N VAL A 175 -5.37 0.89 -10.83
CA VAL A 175 -6.67 1.49 -10.57
C VAL A 175 -7.38 1.83 -11.88
N THR A 176 -8.42 1.05 -12.19
CA THR A 176 -9.35 1.29 -13.30
C THR A 176 -10.74 0.82 -12.89
N THR A 177 -11.78 1.40 -13.50
CA THR A 177 -13.16 0.95 -13.28
C THR A 177 -13.34 -0.53 -13.61
N PHE A 178 -12.66 -1.01 -14.67
CA PHE A 178 -12.70 -2.42 -15.08
C PHE A 178 -12.07 -3.35 -14.03
N ASN A 179 -10.87 -3.04 -13.55
CA ASN A 179 -10.20 -3.87 -12.55
C ASN A 179 -10.95 -3.86 -11.23
N PHE A 180 -11.49 -2.71 -10.81
CA PHE A 180 -12.29 -2.64 -9.59
C PHE A 180 -13.59 -3.46 -9.71
N TYR A 181 -14.30 -3.33 -10.83
CA TYR A 181 -15.46 -4.17 -11.15
C TYR A 181 -15.11 -5.66 -11.10
N LYS A 182 -14.00 -6.05 -11.76
CA LYS A 182 -13.61 -7.46 -11.87
C LYS A 182 -13.24 -8.05 -10.50
N LEU A 183 -12.48 -7.31 -9.68
CA LEU A 183 -12.16 -7.73 -8.31
C LEU A 183 -13.42 -8.02 -7.48
N LEU A 184 -14.41 -7.13 -7.53
CA LEU A 184 -15.66 -7.31 -6.80
C LEU A 184 -16.51 -8.45 -7.36
N SER A 185 -16.55 -8.60 -8.68
CA SER A 185 -17.28 -9.69 -9.35
C SER A 185 -16.74 -11.08 -8.99
N GLU A 186 -15.43 -11.18 -8.75
CA GLU A 186 -14.75 -12.40 -8.31
C GLU A 186 -14.67 -12.51 -6.77
N LYS A 187 -15.40 -11.66 -6.04
CA LYS A 187 -15.52 -11.68 -4.57
C LYS A 187 -14.21 -11.46 -3.81
N HIS A 188 -13.25 -10.72 -4.38
CA HIS A 188 -12.00 -10.38 -3.69
C HIS A 188 -12.20 -9.36 -2.56
N PHE A 189 -11.21 -9.28 -1.67
CA PHE A 189 -11.06 -8.18 -0.71
C PHE A 189 -10.24 -7.07 -1.37
N VAL A 190 -10.88 -5.93 -1.62
CA VAL A 190 -10.27 -4.78 -2.29
C VAL A 190 -9.79 -3.78 -1.24
N LEU A 191 -8.52 -3.36 -1.34
CA LEU A 191 -7.97 -2.28 -0.54
C LEU A 191 -8.00 -0.98 -1.37
N LEU A 192 -8.75 0.00 -0.88
CA LEU A 192 -9.01 1.27 -1.56
C LEU A 192 -8.62 2.45 -0.68
N TYR A 193 -7.80 3.33 -1.23
CA TYR A 193 -7.47 4.62 -0.66
C TYR A 193 -8.06 5.72 -1.54
N PRO A 194 -9.22 6.32 -1.18
CA PRO A 194 -9.85 7.32 -2.02
C PRO A 194 -8.97 8.55 -2.24
N GLY A 195 -8.10 8.96 -1.31
CA GLY A 195 -7.17 10.06 -1.59
C GLY A 195 -6.03 9.72 -2.53
N GLY A 196 -5.62 8.45 -2.61
CA GLY A 196 -4.60 7.97 -3.54
C GLY A 196 -3.27 8.70 -3.38
N ALA A 197 -2.63 9.10 -4.49
CA ALA A 197 -1.30 9.69 -4.47
C ALA A 197 -1.21 11.01 -3.67
N ARG A 198 -2.32 11.76 -3.53
CA ARG A 198 -2.36 13.00 -2.75
C ARG A 198 -2.16 12.78 -1.24
N GLU A 199 -2.61 11.63 -0.74
CA GLU A 199 -2.41 11.22 0.66
C GLU A 199 -1.00 10.62 0.83
N VAL A 200 -0.54 9.74 -0.08
CA VAL A 200 0.82 9.17 -0.03
C VAL A 200 1.93 10.21 -0.02
N LEU A 201 1.71 11.30 -0.77
CA LEU A 201 2.64 12.40 -0.95
C LEU A 201 2.16 13.66 -0.23
N HIS A 202 1.48 13.49 0.92
CA HIS A 202 1.01 14.62 1.70
C HIS A 202 2.18 15.51 2.14
N ARG A 203 1.86 16.79 2.37
CA ARG A 203 2.84 17.80 2.77
C ARG A 203 2.97 17.86 4.29
N LYS A 204 3.89 18.70 4.78
CA LYS A 204 4.09 18.93 6.21
C LYS A 204 2.79 19.42 6.87
N GLY A 205 2.41 18.82 7.99
CA GLY A 205 1.20 19.20 8.72
C GLY A 205 -0.10 18.70 8.08
N GLU A 206 0.00 17.79 7.11
CA GLU A 206 -1.15 17.14 6.46
C GLU A 206 -1.30 15.67 6.85
N GLU A 207 -0.55 15.21 7.85
CA GLU A 207 -0.62 13.86 8.41
C GLU A 207 -2.08 13.56 8.79
N TYR A 208 -2.57 12.38 8.41
CA TYR A 208 -3.91 11.90 8.71
C TYR A 208 -5.09 12.71 8.11
N LYS A 209 -4.85 13.61 7.14
CA LYS A 209 -5.92 14.32 6.43
C LYS A 209 -6.42 13.50 5.24
N LEU A 210 -7.74 13.39 5.12
CA LEU A 210 -8.41 12.69 4.02
C LEU A 210 -8.62 13.61 2.81
N PHE A 211 -7.88 13.37 1.73
CA PHE A 211 -7.98 14.12 0.47
C PHE A 211 -8.86 13.38 -0.54
N TRP A 212 -10.07 13.06 -0.12
CA TRP A 212 -11.02 12.24 -0.86
C TRP A 212 -11.75 13.02 -1.97
N PRO A 213 -11.97 12.42 -3.16
CA PRO A 213 -12.69 13.09 -4.25
C PRO A 213 -14.14 13.43 -3.85
N GLU A 214 -14.84 14.25 -4.63
CA GLU A 214 -16.24 14.58 -4.32
C GLU A 214 -17.20 13.46 -4.70
N GLN A 215 -16.85 12.66 -5.71
CA GLN A 215 -17.76 11.70 -6.31
C GLN A 215 -17.82 10.36 -5.52
N PRO A 216 -19.02 9.81 -5.27
CA PRO A 216 -19.21 8.61 -4.46
C PRO A 216 -19.07 7.31 -5.26
N GLU A 217 -18.25 7.29 -6.32
CA GLU A 217 -18.25 6.21 -7.32
C GLU A 217 -17.91 4.84 -6.73
N PHE A 218 -17.04 4.79 -5.71
CA PHE A 218 -16.72 3.50 -5.09
C PHE A 218 -17.89 2.91 -4.30
N VAL A 219 -18.73 3.76 -3.71
CA VAL A 219 -19.92 3.32 -2.97
C VAL A 219 -20.92 2.70 -3.93
N ARG A 220 -21.14 3.34 -5.08
CA ARG A 220 -22.05 2.85 -6.13
C ARG A 220 -21.55 1.52 -6.72
N MET A 221 -20.24 1.39 -6.91
CA MET A 221 -19.66 0.14 -7.37
C MET A 221 -19.76 -0.96 -6.30
N ALA A 222 -19.44 -0.66 -5.04
CA ALA A 222 -19.54 -1.61 -3.94
C ALA A 222 -20.98 -2.13 -3.77
N SER A 223 -21.97 -1.23 -3.81
CA SER A 223 -23.38 -1.60 -3.68
C SER A 223 -23.84 -2.52 -4.79
N ARG A 224 -23.45 -2.27 -6.04
CA ARG A 224 -23.80 -3.11 -7.21
C ARG A 224 -23.43 -4.58 -7.03
N PHE A 225 -22.40 -4.88 -6.24
CA PHE A 225 -21.94 -6.24 -5.95
C PHE A 225 -22.34 -6.73 -4.55
N GLY A 226 -23.12 -5.95 -3.80
CA GLY A 226 -23.46 -6.22 -2.40
C GLY A 226 -22.22 -6.34 -1.51
N ALA A 227 -21.15 -5.62 -1.84
CA ALA A 227 -19.88 -5.69 -1.12
C ALA A 227 -19.98 -5.02 0.25
N LYS A 228 -19.40 -5.63 1.28
CA LYS A 228 -19.26 -4.97 2.58
C LYS A 228 -18.20 -3.88 2.49
N ILE A 229 -18.50 -2.69 2.98
CA ILE A 229 -17.51 -1.61 3.09
C ILE A 229 -16.97 -1.64 4.53
N ILE A 230 -15.65 -1.77 4.68
CA ILE A 230 -14.99 -1.73 5.98
C ILE A 230 -14.15 -0.45 6.06
N PRO A 231 -14.61 0.59 6.77
CA PRO A 231 -13.77 1.73 7.07
C PRO A 231 -12.63 1.28 8.00
N PHE A 232 -11.40 1.70 7.74
CA PHE A 232 -10.28 1.42 8.63
C PHE A 232 -9.40 2.64 8.82
N GLY A 233 -8.79 2.72 10.00
CA GLY A 233 -7.80 3.73 10.35
C GLY A 233 -6.43 3.11 10.50
N VAL A 234 -5.39 3.90 10.18
CA VAL A 234 -3.99 3.56 10.44
C VAL A 234 -3.27 4.79 10.97
N VAL A 235 -2.42 4.59 11.98
CA VAL A 235 -1.65 5.65 12.64
C VAL A 235 -0.24 5.14 12.98
N GLY A 236 0.76 6.02 12.83
CA GLY A 236 2.14 5.80 13.26
C GLY A 236 3.22 6.24 12.26
N GLU A 237 2.87 6.84 11.12
CA GLU A 237 3.88 7.40 10.19
C GLU A 237 4.77 8.45 10.87
N ASP A 238 4.16 9.32 11.68
CA ASP A 238 4.80 10.37 12.46
C ASP A 238 5.65 9.83 13.62
N ASP A 239 5.48 8.56 13.99
CA ASP A 239 6.32 7.85 14.95
C ASP A 239 7.59 7.25 14.32
N ILE A 240 7.70 7.24 12.98
CA ILE A 240 8.83 6.64 12.26
C ILE A 240 9.65 7.67 11.50
N CYS A 241 9.03 8.73 10.96
CA CYS A 241 9.77 9.78 10.28
C CYS A 241 9.05 11.13 10.31
N ASP A 242 9.82 12.20 10.08
CA ASP A 242 9.30 13.53 9.76
C ASP A 242 9.53 13.87 8.30
N VAL A 243 8.59 14.60 7.68
CA VAL A 243 8.81 15.17 6.34
C VAL A 243 9.78 16.35 6.44
N LEU A 244 10.99 16.18 5.90
CA LEU A 244 12.02 17.23 5.89
C LEU A 244 11.82 18.21 4.74
N LEU A 245 11.57 17.71 3.53
CA LEU A 245 11.24 18.51 2.34
C LEU A 245 9.98 17.93 1.70
N ASP A 246 8.94 18.75 1.59
CA ASP A 246 7.75 18.43 0.80
C ASP A 246 7.85 19.00 -0.61
N TYR A 247 6.81 18.79 -1.42
CA TYR A 247 6.75 19.30 -2.79
C TYR A 247 7.05 20.80 -2.91
N ASN A 248 6.51 21.63 -2.00
CA ASN A 248 6.67 23.08 -2.07
C ASN A 248 8.10 23.50 -1.78
N ASP A 249 8.81 22.76 -0.93
CA ASP A 249 10.22 22.98 -0.67
C ASP A 249 11.11 22.50 -1.83
N LEU A 250 10.77 21.36 -2.43
CA LEU A 250 11.49 20.83 -3.59
C LEU A 250 11.45 21.79 -4.78
N LEU A 251 10.31 22.44 -5.04
CA LEU A 251 10.19 23.45 -6.09
C LEU A 251 11.14 24.65 -5.93
N LYS A 252 11.65 24.90 -4.72
CA LYS A 252 12.61 25.99 -4.45
C LYS A 252 14.06 25.56 -4.70
N LEU A 253 14.33 24.27 -4.91
CA LEU A 253 15.67 23.76 -5.13
C LEU A 253 16.15 24.05 -6.57
N PRO A 254 17.42 24.45 -6.75
CA PRO A 254 17.97 24.66 -8.08
C PRO A 254 17.92 23.37 -8.90
N PHE A 255 17.53 23.50 -10.18
CA PHE A 255 17.41 22.41 -11.16
C PHE A 255 16.33 21.35 -10.89
N TYR A 256 15.53 21.49 -9.82
CA TYR A 256 14.44 20.55 -9.54
C TYR A 256 13.35 20.57 -10.62
N ASP A 257 13.16 21.70 -11.32
CA ASP A 257 12.19 21.84 -12.40
C ASP A 257 12.42 20.83 -13.55
N ILE A 258 13.67 20.43 -13.80
CA ILE A 258 14.01 19.40 -14.79
C ILE A 258 13.50 18.04 -14.33
N MET A 259 13.71 17.70 -13.06
CA MET A 259 13.26 16.44 -12.49
C MET A 259 11.74 16.39 -12.36
N ASP A 260 11.12 17.49 -11.92
CA ASP A 260 9.67 17.63 -11.84
C ASP A 260 9.01 17.41 -13.20
N LYS A 261 9.50 18.09 -14.24
CA LYS A 261 9.06 17.85 -15.62
C LYS A 261 9.24 16.38 -15.99
N LYS A 262 10.37 15.75 -15.68
CA LYS A 262 10.61 14.34 -16.05
C LYS A 262 9.64 13.38 -15.34
N LEU A 263 9.32 13.62 -14.07
CA LEU A 263 8.38 12.80 -13.30
C LEU A 263 6.93 12.99 -13.74
N ASN A 264 6.56 14.20 -14.14
CA ASN A 264 5.17 14.60 -14.37
C ASN A 264 4.78 14.84 -15.84
N LYS A 265 5.70 14.75 -16.80
CA LYS A 265 5.42 15.00 -18.24
C LYS A 265 4.43 14.02 -18.85
N ASP A 266 4.57 12.73 -18.52
CA ASP A 266 3.73 11.64 -19.03
C ASP A 266 2.96 10.93 -17.89
N SER A 267 2.80 11.60 -16.75
CA SER A 267 2.05 11.02 -15.63
C SER A 267 0.57 10.90 -16.02
N VAL A 268 0.01 9.70 -15.84
CA VAL A 268 -1.43 9.48 -16.01
C VAL A 268 -2.13 10.35 -14.99
N LYS A 269 -2.81 11.40 -15.46
CA LYS A 269 -3.64 12.26 -14.61
C LYS A 269 -4.92 11.53 -14.26
N LEU A 270 -4.86 10.71 -13.22
CA LEU A 270 -6.07 10.23 -12.58
C LEU A 270 -6.84 11.45 -12.09
N ARG A 271 -8.16 11.50 -12.35
CA ARG A 271 -9.06 12.54 -11.82
C ARG A 271 -8.80 13.95 -12.38
N ALA A 272 -8.37 14.04 -13.65
CA ALA A 272 -8.26 15.31 -14.37
C ALA A 272 -9.56 16.14 -14.36
N ASP A 273 -10.71 15.46 -14.28
CA ASP A 273 -12.05 16.05 -14.24
C ASP A 273 -12.49 16.51 -12.83
N CYS A 274 -11.68 16.27 -11.79
CA CYS A 274 -11.95 16.76 -10.44
C CYS A 274 -11.47 18.20 -10.26
N THR A 275 -12.07 18.92 -9.32
CA THR A 275 -11.69 20.29 -8.93
C THR A 275 -10.84 20.28 -7.65
N GLY A 276 -10.05 21.34 -7.43
CA GLY A 276 -9.32 21.55 -6.16
C GLY A 276 -8.04 20.72 -6.00
N GLU A 277 -7.69 20.40 -4.74
CA GLU A 277 -6.39 19.81 -4.36
C GLU A 277 -6.13 18.39 -4.89
N ILE A 278 -7.17 17.73 -5.42
CA ILE A 278 -7.10 16.34 -5.90
C ILE A 278 -6.87 16.29 -7.41
N GLN A 279 -7.06 17.41 -8.11
CA GLN A 279 -6.87 17.52 -9.56
C GLN A 279 -5.41 17.40 -9.99
N ASN A 280 -4.51 17.96 -9.17
CA ASN A 280 -3.08 18.00 -9.47
C ASN A 280 -2.30 17.24 -8.39
N GLN A 281 -1.95 15.99 -8.69
CA GLN A 281 -1.21 15.09 -7.81
C GLN A 281 0.21 14.90 -8.37
N PRO A 282 1.09 15.91 -8.28
CA PRO A 282 2.44 15.80 -8.81
C PRO A 282 3.17 14.68 -8.10
N ILE A 283 3.75 13.76 -8.88
CA ILE A 283 4.65 12.77 -8.34
C ILE A 283 5.97 13.47 -8.05
N HIS A 284 6.43 13.37 -6.81
CA HIS A 284 7.69 13.95 -6.37
C HIS A 284 8.42 12.98 -5.44
N PRO A 285 9.76 13.02 -5.39
CA PRO A 285 10.49 12.32 -4.35
C PRO A 285 10.13 12.93 -3.00
N MET A 286 10.34 12.18 -1.92
CA MET A 286 10.19 12.70 -0.57
C MET A 286 11.48 12.58 0.20
N VAL A 287 11.81 13.65 0.93
CA VAL A 287 12.96 13.66 1.83
C VAL A 287 12.42 13.64 3.23
N VAL A 288 12.66 12.53 3.92
CA VAL A 288 12.19 12.28 5.29
C VAL A 288 13.37 12.15 6.24
N LEU A 289 13.18 12.57 7.48
CA LEU A 289 14.11 12.37 8.57
C LEU A 289 13.64 11.19 9.42
N PRO A 290 14.36 10.05 9.47
CA PRO A 290 13.96 8.92 10.28
C PRO A 290 14.05 9.22 11.78
N LYS A 291 13.12 8.65 12.56
CA LYS A 291 13.05 8.69 14.02
C LYS A 291 13.37 7.32 14.61
N VAL A 292 13.55 7.30 15.94
CA VAL A 292 13.48 6.04 16.70
C VAL A 292 12.06 5.49 16.55
N PRO A 293 11.89 4.27 15.98
CA PRO A 293 10.57 3.83 15.54
C PRO A 293 9.63 3.59 16.72
N GLY A 294 8.44 4.18 16.64
CA GLY A 294 7.30 3.84 17.49
C GLY A 294 6.56 2.59 16.99
N ARG A 295 5.22 2.64 16.93
CA ARG A 295 4.39 1.54 16.42
C ARG A 295 3.42 1.96 15.34
N PHE A 296 2.99 0.98 14.54
CA PHE A 296 1.83 1.12 13.67
C PHE A 296 0.61 0.51 14.33
N TYR A 297 -0.47 1.28 14.34
CA TYR A 297 -1.76 0.89 14.86
C TYR A 297 -2.76 0.87 13.73
N PHE A 298 -3.54 -0.20 13.66
CA PHE A 298 -4.62 -0.40 12.70
C PHE A 298 -5.89 -0.70 13.47
N ILE A 299 -7.01 -0.10 13.02
CA ILE A 299 -8.34 -0.51 13.47
C ILE A 299 -9.25 -0.67 12.26
N PHE A 300 -9.84 -1.86 12.12
CA PHE A 300 -10.89 -2.14 11.15
C PHE A 300 -12.24 -1.89 11.82
N GLY A 301 -12.95 -0.88 11.34
CA GLY A 301 -14.27 -0.51 11.82
C GLY A 301 -15.33 -1.55 11.51
N LYS A 302 -16.56 -1.28 11.95
CA LYS A 302 -17.69 -2.19 11.74
C LYS A 302 -18.01 -2.32 10.24
N PRO A 303 -18.18 -3.53 9.70
CA PRO A 303 -18.60 -3.71 8.31
C PRO A 303 -19.96 -3.03 8.02
N ILE A 304 -20.00 -2.20 6.98
CA ILE A 304 -21.19 -1.52 6.48
C ILE A 304 -21.78 -2.35 5.34
N GLU A 305 -23.02 -2.81 5.53
CA GLU A 305 -23.74 -3.60 4.54
C GLU A 305 -24.29 -2.73 3.41
N THR A 306 -24.00 -3.13 2.17
CA THR A 306 -24.56 -2.52 0.95
C THR A 306 -25.49 -3.46 0.19
N ARG A 307 -25.51 -4.75 0.53
CA ARG A 307 -26.38 -5.76 -0.08
C ARG A 307 -27.85 -5.39 0.10
N GLY A 308 -28.61 -5.43 -0.99
CA GLY A 308 -30.04 -5.04 -0.99
C GLY A 308 -30.27 -3.52 -1.07
N ARG A 309 -29.20 -2.72 -1.21
CA ARG A 309 -29.24 -1.26 -1.33
C ARG A 309 -28.78 -0.78 -2.71
N GLU A 310 -28.79 -1.66 -3.71
CA GLU A 310 -28.32 -1.39 -5.08
C GLU A 310 -29.12 -0.24 -5.72
N MET A 311 -30.45 -0.32 -5.63
CA MET A 311 -31.36 0.70 -6.16
C MET A 311 -31.25 2.01 -5.38
N GLU A 312 -31.19 1.93 -4.04
CA GLU A 312 -31.05 3.10 -3.15
C GLU A 312 -29.77 3.88 -3.46
N LEU A 313 -28.63 3.18 -3.57
CA LEU A 313 -27.31 3.77 -3.78
C LEU A 313 -27.00 4.07 -5.25
N THR A 314 -27.94 3.80 -6.17
CA THR A 314 -27.88 4.35 -7.53
C THR A 314 -28.19 5.84 -7.53
N GLU A 315 -29.06 6.29 -6.61
CA GLU A 315 -29.41 7.70 -6.43
C GLU A 315 -28.21 8.50 -5.90
N LYS A 316 -27.95 9.65 -6.52
CA LYS A 316 -26.75 10.46 -6.26
C LYS A 316 -26.67 10.91 -4.80
N GLU A 317 -27.78 11.35 -4.22
CA GLU A 317 -27.83 11.87 -2.85
C GLU A 317 -27.59 10.78 -1.80
N ASN A 318 -28.22 9.61 -1.96
CA ASN A 318 -28.02 8.47 -1.06
C ASN A 318 -26.59 7.93 -1.14
N ALA A 319 -26.04 7.82 -2.35
CA ALA A 319 -24.64 7.45 -2.55
C ALA A 319 -23.69 8.44 -1.88
N GLN A 320 -23.99 9.74 -1.98
CA GLN A 320 -23.20 10.79 -1.32
C GLN A 320 -23.30 10.71 0.20
N HIS A 321 -24.49 10.46 0.76
CA HIS A 321 -24.68 10.31 2.19
C HIS A 321 -23.89 9.11 2.73
N MET A 322 -23.96 7.97 2.04
CA MET A 322 -23.16 6.78 2.38
C MET A 322 -21.66 7.05 2.26
N TYR A 323 -21.23 7.76 1.22
CA TYR A 323 -19.82 8.15 1.03
C TYR A 323 -19.29 8.99 2.19
N LEU A 324 -20.05 10.01 2.61
CA LEU A 324 -19.70 10.86 3.76
C LEU A 324 -19.73 10.09 5.07
N HIS A 325 -20.65 9.14 5.23
CA HIS A 325 -20.67 8.25 6.39
C HIS A 325 -19.40 7.40 6.46
N VAL A 326 -19.02 6.73 5.37
CA VAL A 326 -17.78 5.93 5.30
C VAL A 326 -16.54 6.81 5.60
N LYS A 327 -16.50 8.03 5.05
CA LYS A 327 -15.42 8.99 5.33
C LYS A 327 -15.35 9.33 6.83
N SER A 328 -16.48 9.64 7.44
CA SER A 328 -16.55 9.95 8.88
C SER A 328 -16.13 8.76 9.75
N GLU A 329 -16.48 7.53 9.38
CA GLU A 329 -16.03 6.33 10.10
C GLU A 329 -14.51 6.14 10.02
N VAL A 330 -13.89 6.43 8.86
CA VAL A 330 -12.42 6.43 8.73
C VAL A 330 -11.79 7.50 9.63
N GLU A 331 -12.33 8.73 9.64
CA GLU A 331 -11.86 9.80 10.52
C GLU A 331 -11.99 9.43 12.01
N ASN A 332 -13.09 8.78 12.39
CA ASN A 332 -13.31 8.27 13.75
C ASN A 332 -12.29 7.18 14.13
N CYS A 333 -12.01 6.25 13.21
CA CYS A 333 -10.98 5.21 13.41
C CYS A 333 -9.59 5.83 13.66
N ILE A 334 -9.20 6.81 12.83
CA ILE A 334 -7.93 7.53 12.97
C ILE A 334 -7.89 8.28 14.30
N LYS A 335 -8.97 9.00 14.65
CA LYS A 335 -9.06 9.75 15.90
C LYS A 335 -8.89 8.82 17.11
N TYR A 336 -9.62 7.70 17.13
CA TYR A 336 -9.51 6.69 18.18
C TYR A 336 -8.06 6.20 18.35
N LEU A 337 -7.39 5.85 17.25
CA LEU A 337 -6.00 5.38 17.30
C LEU A 337 -5.02 6.46 17.76
N LYS A 338 -5.21 7.72 17.34
CA LYS A 338 -4.38 8.85 17.78
C LYS A 338 -4.50 9.09 19.28
N GLU A 339 -5.70 8.93 19.85
CA GLU A 339 -5.93 9.06 21.29
C GLU A 339 -5.33 7.85 22.05
N LYS A 340 -5.65 6.64 21.60
CA LYS A 340 -5.27 5.41 22.31
C LYS A 340 -3.78 5.07 22.27
N ARG A 341 -3.07 5.43 21.20
CA ARG A 341 -1.62 5.18 21.13
C ARG A 341 -0.82 5.95 22.18
N GLU A 342 -1.35 7.06 22.69
CA GLU A 342 -0.70 7.84 23.75
C GLU A 342 -0.72 7.10 25.10
N GLU A 343 -1.66 6.16 25.26
CA GLU A 343 -1.79 5.29 26.44
C GLU A 343 -0.93 4.02 26.31
N ASP A 344 -0.27 3.76 25.17
CA ASP A 344 0.50 2.52 24.95
C ASP A 344 1.88 2.56 25.63
N PRO A 345 2.12 1.78 26.70
CA PRO A 345 3.43 1.73 27.36
C PRO A 345 4.53 1.13 26.47
N TYR A 346 4.15 0.45 25.39
CA TYR A 346 5.03 -0.18 24.41
C TYR A 346 5.16 0.64 23.13
N ARG A 347 4.63 1.87 23.05
CA ARG A 347 4.81 2.71 21.85
C ARG A 347 6.29 2.87 21.49
N SER A 348 7.14 3.17 22.46
CA SER A 348 8.58 3.32 22.25
C SER A 348 9.28 1.96 22.05
N ILE A 349 10.43 1.96 21.37
CA ILE A 349 11.19 0.73 21.11
C ILE A 349 11.80 0.10 22.38
N LEU A 350 12.23 0.89 23.37
CA LEU A 350 12.94 0.36 24.55
C LEU A 350 12.07 -0.58 25.41
N PRO A 351 10.83 -0.22 25.82
CA PRO A 351 9.96 -1.14 26.54
C PRO A 351 9.68 -2.44 25.77
N ARG A 352 9.61 -2.36 24.43
CA ARG A 352 9.39 -3.52 23.56
C ARG A 352 10.56 -4.48 23.55
N LEU A 353 11.78 -3.96 23.40
CA LEU A 353 12.98 -4.78 23.46
C LEU A 353 13.16 -5.45 24.83
N LEU A 354 12.85 -4.74 25.92
CA LEU A 354 12.86 -5.31 27.26
C LEU A 354 11.82 -6.43 27.41
N TYR A 355 10.60 -6.22 26.92
CA TYR A 355 9.57 -7.25 26.96
C TYR A 355 9.99 -8.52 26.19
N GLN A 356 10.53 -8.36 24.98
CA GLN A 356 11.02 -9.46 24.15
C GLN A 356 12.23 -10.18 24.76
N ALA A 357 13.13 -9.45 25.45
CA ALA A 357 14.25 -10.07 26.14
C ALA A 357 13.80 -11.01 27.27
N VAL A 358 12.68 -10.69 27.93
CA VAL A 358 12.12 -11.51 29.02
C VAL A 358 11.21 -12.64 28.52
N HIS A 359 10.40 -12.38 27.50
CA HIS A 359 9.34 -13.31 27.05
C HIS A 359 9.67 -14.05 25.74
N GLY A 360 10.81 -13.72 25.10
CA GLY A 360 11.25 -14.26 23.81
C GLY A 360 10.94 -13.33 22.64
N HIS A 361 11.73 -13.44 21.57
CA HIS A 361 11.64 -12.58 20.38
C HIS A 361 10.30 -12.65 19.65
N ASN A 362 9.61 -13.79 19.72
CA ASN A 362 8.32 -14.03 19.05
C ASN A 362 7.10 -13.75 19.95
N ALA A 363 7.30 -13.26 21.17
CA ALA A 363 6.19 -12.98 22.08
C ALA A 363 5.32 -11.84 21.53
N GLU A 364 4.00 -12.01 21.61
CA GLU A 364 3.06 -10.97 21.24
C GLU A 364 3.14 -9.81 22.26
N ILE A 365 3.74 -8.69 21.84
CA ILE A 365 3.93 -7.52 22.70
C ILE A 365 2.57 -6.92 23.05
N PRO A 366 2.24 -6.66 24.33
CA PRO A 366 0.99 -6.03 24.73
C PRO A 366 0.83 -4.62 24.14
N THR A 367 -0.36 -4.04 24.29
CA THR A 367 -0.67 -2.66 23.91
C THR A 367 -1.60 -2.05 24.97
N PHE A 368 -2.21 -0.90 24.69
CA PHE A 368 -3.19 -0.25 25.56
C PHE A 368 -4.44 -1.14 25.81
N GLU A 369 -5.19 -0.82 26.86
CA GLU A 369 -6.45 -1.49 27.19
C GLU A 369 -7.58 -1.07 26.22
N LEU A 370 -8.35 -2.08 25.76
CA LEU A 370 -9.41 -1.96 24.76
C LEU A 370 -10.78 -1.62 25.35
#